data_AF-K9UE92-F1
#
_entry.id   AF-K9UE92-F1
#
_cell.length_a   1.000
_cell.length_b   1.000
_cell.length_c   1.000
_cell.angle_alpha   90.00
_cell.angle_beta   90.00
_cell.angle_gamma   90.00
#
_symmetry.space_group_name_H-M   'P 1'
#
loop_
_entity.id
_entity.type
_entity.pdbx_description
1 polymer ?
#
loop_
_entity_poly.entity_id
_entity_poly.type
_entity_poly.pdbx_seq_one_letter_code
_entity_poly.pdbx_strand_id
1 'polypeptide(L)'
;MNTKSAVTRVISKVNVRDVGINEEEFSANIIESPTVNGLYLGWVRKDTQKWEPLAKLTIVEGGYTAQYTSNHEEISALYPGYKDLLIWSELDVVNRDFPHIFRNRMPLLRNDVKNDCEFLKLDYPQIDKIAYVSRYGGRICGDKFSICPSIEPDASGNYIFYCALSGVEERQEPRKIWQQIRDRSGKFSLIKAEDKYCLEFEGVILGYLEQYFELIDGEIIQIEIINFTDPSKRQGHSVLLKIIIHGKNAYAHRLFQDI
;
A
#
# COMPACT_ATOMS: atom_id res chain seq x y z
N MET A 1 1.68 -44.63 -1.23
CA MET A 1 2.14 -44.17 -2.55
C MET A 1 1.28 -42.99 -2.98
N ASN A 2 1.94 -41.96 -3.54
CA ASN A 2 1.41 -40.82 -4.28
C ASN A 2 0.61 -39.74 -3.53
N THR A 3 0.88 -38.45 -3.66
CA THR A 3 2.05 -37.65 -4.09
C THR A 3 1.59 -36.23 -3.73
N LYS A 4 2.22 -35.58 -2.73
CA LYS A 4 1.99 -34.15 -2.52
C LYS A 4 2.65 -33.43 -3.69
N SER A 5 1.84 -33.04 -4.67
CA SER A 5 2.23 -32.11 -5.72
C SER A 5 2.51 -30.76 -5.07
N ALA A 6 3.79 -30.50 -4.78
CA ALA A 6 4.27 -29.15 -4.56
C ALA A 6 4.15 -28.47 -5.92
N VAL A 7 3.14 -27.63 -6.07
CA VAL A 7 3.05 -26.70 -7.20
C VAL A 7 4.17 -25.69 -7.00
N THR A 8 5.35 -26.04 -7.51
CA THR A 8 6.44 -25.09 -7.73
C THR A 8 5.94 -24.13 -8.79
N ARG A 9 5.28 -23.06 -8.34
CA ARG A 9 4.89 -21.94 -9.21
C ARG A 9 6.20 -21.38 -9.76
N VAL A 10 6.48 -21.65 -11.03
CA VAL A 10 7.68 -21.17 -11.71
C VAL A 10 7.57 -19.66 -11.80
N ILE A 11 8.27 -18.95 -10.92
CA ILE A 11 8.39 -17.49 -10.96
C ILE A 11 9.33 -17.18 -12.12
N SER A 12 8.79 -16.73 -13.26
CA SER A 12 9.60 -16.06 -14.28
C SER A 12 10.01 -14.69 -13.73
N LYS A 13 11.25 -14.57 -13.24
CA LYS A 13 11.83 -13.32 -12.73
C LYS A 13 12.11 -12.38 -13.91
N VAL A 14 11.40 -11.26 -14.04
CA VAL A 14 11.57 -10.35 -15.22
C VAL A 14 12.03 -8.94 -14.86
N ASN A 15 12.04 -8.52 -13.59
CA ASN A 15 12.61 -7.24 -13.20
C ASN A 15 13.10 -7.33 -11.75
N VAL A 16 14.39 -7.08 -11.51
CA VAL A 16 15.02 -7.17 -10.18
C VAL A 16 15.57 -5.80 -9.82
N ARG A 17 15.11 -5.23 -8.70
CA ARG A 17 15.66 -3.99 -8.12
C ARG A 17 16.25 -4.27 -6.76
N ASP A 18 17.41 -3.71 -6.49
CA ASP A 18 18.05 -3.84 -5.19
C ASP A 18 17.33 -2.96 -4.17
N VAL A 19 17.10 -3.50 -2.98
CA VAL A 19 16.42 -2.80 -1.88
C VAL A 19 17.41 -2.60 -0.74
N GLY A 20 17.53 -1.37 -0.26
CA GLY A 20 18.43 -0.98 0.82
C GLY A 20 17.74 -0.88 2.19
N ILE A 21 18.54 -0.63 3.23
CA ILE A 21 18.05 -0.22 4.56
C ILE A 21 18.59 1.18 4.82
N ASN A 22 17.70 2.12 5.15
CA ASN A 22 18.06 3.47 5.54
C ASN A 22 18.21 3.53 7.06
N GLU A 23 19.44 3.65 7.56
CA GLU A 23 19.71 3.54 8.99
C GLU A 23 19.10 4.68 9.82
N GLU A 24 19.07 5.90 9.27
CA GLU A 24 18.52 7.08 9.93
C GLU A 24 17.00 6.94 10.11
N GLU A 25 16.27 6.64 9.03
CA GLU A 25 14.82 6.46 9.08
C GLU A 25 14.43 5.21 9.88
N PHE A 26 15.24 4.15 9.84
CA PHE A 26 14.98 2.93 10.60
C PHE A 26 15.00 3.18 12.11
N SER A 27 15.95 3.99 12.57
CA SER A 27 16.12 4.36 13.97
C SER A 27 15.22 5.52 14.41
N ALA A 28 14.72 6.33 13.49
CA ALA A 28 13.82 7.44 13.80
C ALA A 28 12.46 6.96 14.29
N ASN A 29 11.85 7.70 15.23
CA ASN A 29 10.48 7.44 15.67
C ASN A 29 9.43 8.09 14.76
N ILE A 30 9.85 9.04 13.92
CA ILE A 30 9.00 9.80 13.00
C ILE A 30 9.69 9.83 11.65
N ILE A 31 8.92 9.58 10.59
CA ILE A 31 9.36 9.78 9.21
C ILE A 31 8.61 10.97 8.64
N GLU A 32 9.33 11.87 7.98
CA GLU A 32 8.73 13.00 7.26
C GLU A 32 7.84 12.44 6.16
N SER A 33 6.54 12.75 6.23
CA SER A 33 5.59 12.23 5.26
C SER A 33 5.55 13.11 4.04
N PRO A 34 5.33 12.52 2.85
CA PRO A 34 4.92 13.30 1.69
C PRO A 34 3.66 14.12 2.00
N THR A 35 3.48 15.24 1.29
CA THR A 35 2.21 15.95 1.28
C THR A 35 1.16 15.08 0.59
N VAL A 36 0.25 14.50 1.37
CA VAL A 36 -0.91 13.75 0.88
C VAL A 36 -2.07 14.71 0.69
N ASN A 37 -2.55 14.87 -0.54
CA ASN A 37 -3.68 15.77 -0.86
C ASN A 37 -5.01 15.01 -1.07
N GLY A 38 -4.98 13.68 -0.98
CA GLY A 38 -6.16 12.85 -1.14
C GLY A 38 -5.85 11.36 -1.07
N LEU A 39 -6.89 10.54 -1.25
CA LEU A 39 -6.80 9.09 -1.27
C LEU A 39 -7.60 8.55 -2.45
N TYR A 40 -7.03 7.63 -3.19
CA TYR A 40 -7.78 6.82 -4.13
C TYR A 40 -8.21 5.52 -3.46
N LEU A 41 -9.49 5.20 -3.59
CA LEU A 41 -9.98 3.85 -3.34
C LEU A 41 -10.01 3.12 -4.67
N GLY A 42 -9.27 2.02 -4.76
CA GLY A 42 -9.30 1.17 -5.94
C GLY A 42 -9.61 -0.27 -5.63
N TRP A 43 -9.88 -1.01 -6.69
CA TRP A 43 -10.28 -2.40 -6.65
C TRP A 43 -9.48 -3.20 -7.67
N VAL A 44 -9.14 -4.43 -7.28
CA VAL A 44 -8.48 -5.38 -8.17
C VAL A 44 -9.52 -6.07 -9.05
N ARG A 45 -9.50 -5.75 -10.34
CA ARG A 45 -10.36 -6.40 -11.34
C ARG A 45 -10.10 -7.89 -11.40
N LYS A 46 -11.17 -8.69 -11.39
CA LYS A 46 -11.05 -10.16 -11.39
C LYS A 46 -10.52 -10.72 -12.72
N ASP A 47 -10.85 -10.09 -13.84
CA ASP A 47 -10.48 -10.54 -15.18
C ASP A 47 -9.03 -10.22 -15.55
N THR A 48 -8.57 -9.01 -15.22
CA THR A 48 -7.25 -8.49 -15.59
C THR A 48 -6.24 -8.55 -14.46
N GLN A 49 -6.68 -8.77 -13.22
CA GLN A 49 -5.87 -8.65 -12.00
C GLN A 49 -5.23 -7.26 -11.82
N LYS A 50 -5.69 -6.25 -12.55
CA LYS A 50 -5.21 -4.88 -12.43
C LYS A 50 -5.97 -4.12 -11.36
N TRP A 51 -5.24 -3.31 -10.61
CA TRP A 51 -5.83 -2.34 -9.70
C TRP A 51 -6.36 -1.14 -10.48
N GLU A 52 -7.61 -0.77 -10.21
CA GLU A 52 -8.29 0.33 -10.87
C GLU A 52 -8.83 1.30 -9.82
N PRO A 53 -8.54 2.61 -9.90
CA PRO A 53 -9.09 3.59 -8.98
C PRO A 53 -10.56 3.81 -9.31
N LEU A 54 -11.40 3.86 -8.28
CA LEU A 54 -12.87 3.90 -8.41
C LEU A 54 -13.49 5.13 -7.76
N ALA A 55 -12.85 5.64 -6.71
CA ALA A 55 -13.19 6.91 -6.12
C ALA A 55 -11.94 7.64 -5.65
N LYS A 56 -12.00 8.97 -5.65
CA LYS A 56 -10.99 9.85 -5.07
C LYS A 56 -11.60 10.63 -3.91
N LEU A 57 -10.99 10.53 -2.74
CA LEU A 57 -11.12 11.47 -1.64
C LEU A 57 -10.16 12.63 -1.91
N THR A 58 -10.64 13.87 -1.81
CA THR A 58 -9.80 15.07 -1.85
C THR A 58 -9.90 15.78 -0.51
N ILE A 59 -8.75 16.18 0.03
CA ILE A 59 -8.68 17.01 1.23
C ILE A 59 -8.90 18.45 0.79
N VAL A 60 -9.90 19.12 1.36
CA VAL A 60 -10.28 20.49 1.03
C VAL A 60 -10.38 21.33 2.29
N GLU A 61 -10.48 22.65 2.13
CA GLU A 61 -10.77 23.53 3.25
C GLU A 61 -12.09 23.12 3.93
N GLY A 62 -12.04 22.91 5.25
CA GLY A 62 -13.22 22.55 6.04
C GLY A 62 -13.62 21.07 6.04
N GLY A 63 -12.88 20.19 5.33
CA GLY A 63 -13.11 18.75 5.40
C GLY A 63 -12.67 17.97 4.17
N TYR A 64 -13.58 17.14 3.64
CA TYR A 64 -13.28 16.18 2.58
C TYR A 64 -14.39 16.15 1.53
N THR A 65 -14.01 15.96 0.28
CA THR A 65 -14.93 15.62 -0.81
C THR A 65 -14.57 14.24 -1.37
N ALA A 66 -15.56 13.52 -1.90
CA ALA A 66 -15.33 12.28 -2.62
C ALA A 66 -16.00 12.33 -3.99
N GLN A 67 -15.34 11.79 -5.01
CA GLN A 67 -15.82 11.76 -6.39
C GLN A 67 -15.51 10.41 -7.03
N TYR A 68 -16.33 10.01 -8.00
CA TYR A 68 -16.02 8.87 -8.85
C TYR A 68 -14.87 9.18 -9.79
N THR A 69 -14.14 8.13 -10.14
CA THR A 69 -13.24 8.15 -11.29
C THR A 69 -14.00 7.76 -12.56
N SER A 70 -13.45 8.07 -13.73
CA SER A 70 -13.98 7.61 -15.03
C SER A 70 -14.08 6.07 -15.10
N ASN A 71 -13.17 5.34 -14.45
CA ASN A 71 -13.17 3.88 -14.44
C ASN A 71 -14.37 3.29 -13.67
N HIS A 72 -15.04 4.07 -12.81
CA HIS A 72 -16.20 3.61 -12.06
C HIS A 72 -17.33 3.15 -12.97
N GLU A 73 -17.62 3.88 -14.04
CA GLU A 73 -18.73 3.58 -14.95
C GLU A 73 -18.50 2.27 -15.70
N GLU A 74 -17.29 2.08 -16.24
CA GLU A 74 -16.91 0.84 -16.94
C GLU A 74 -16.99 -0.36 -16.00
N ILE A 75 -16.39 -0.27 -14.81
CA ILE A 75 -16.34 -1.37 -13.84
C ILE A 75 -17.75 -1.71 -13.34
N SER A 76 -18.57 -0.69 -13.12
CA SER A 76 -19.97 -0.85 -12.76
C SER A 76 -20.79 -1.61 -13.81
N ALA A 77 -20.51 -1.38 -15.10
CA ALA A 77 -21.18 -2.08 -16.19
C ALA A 77 -20.73 -3.55 -16.30
N LEU A 78 -19.42 -3.81 -16.11
CA LEU A 78 -18.85 -5.16 -16.18
C LEU A 78 -19.19 -6.02 -14.96
N TYR A 79 -19.35 -5.39 -13.79
CA TYR A 79 -19.57 -6.06 -12.52
C TYR A 79 -20.75 -5.44 -11.75
N PRO A 80 -22.01 -5.71 -12.12
CA PRO A 80 -23.17 -5.04 -11.51
C PRO A 80 -23.24 -5.14 -9.98
N GLY A 81 -22.88 -6.31 -9.41
CA GLY A 81 -22.86 -6.53 -7.96
C GLY A 81 -21.73 -5.84 -7.20
N TYR A 82 -20.82 -5.14 -7.90
CA TYR A 82 -19.78 -4.32 -7.28
C TYR A 82 -20.37 -3.12 -6.54
N LYS A 83 -21.45 -2.52 -7.08
CA LYS A 83 -22.08 -1.34 -6.48
C LYS A 83 -22.62 -1.61 -5.08
N ASP A 84 -23.01 -2.85 -4.80
CA ASP A 84 -23.53 -3.25 -3.50
C ASP A 84 -22.44 -3.37 -2.42
N LEU A 85 -21.16 -3.39 -2.80
CA LEU A 85 -20.03 -3.57 -1.88
C LEU A 85 -19.64 -2.29 -1.15
N LEU A 86 -20.09 -1.13 -1.62
CA LEU A 86 -19.75 0.17 -1.06
C LEU A 86 -21.01 1.02 -0.95
N ILE A 87 -21.12 1.80 0.12
CA ILE A 87 -22.20 2.80 0.23
C ILE A 87 -21.69 4.07 -0.43
N TRP A 88 -22.34 4.43 -1.53
CA TRP A 88 -21.94 5.49 -2.44
C TRP A 88 -22.66 6.83 -2.21
N SER A 89 -23.28 7.00 -1.05
CA SER A 89 -23.86 8.28 -0.66
C SER A 89 -22.76 9.30 -0.37
N GLU A 90 -23.05 10.60 -0.54
CA GLU A 90 -22.18 11.74 -0.16
C GLU A 90 -21.06 12.11 -1.14
N LEU A 91 -21.27 11.92 -2.44
CA LEU A 91 -20.33 12.40 -3.46
C LEU A 91 -20.59 13.86 -3.81
N ASP A 92 -19.51 14.55 -4.23
CA ASP A 92 -19.52 15.97 -4.65
C ASP A 92 -20.02 16.97 -3.59
N VAL A 93 -20.02 16.56 -2.32
CA VAL A 93 -20.37 17.41 -1.18
C VAL A 93 -19.18 17.48 -0.22
N VAL A 94 -18.93 18.68 0.33
CA VAL A 94 -17.94 18.88 1.38
C VAL A 94 -18.49 18.33 2.70
N ASN A 95 -17.85 17.29 3.22
CA ASN A 95 -18.16 16.68 4.50
C ASN A 95 -17.07 16.99 5.51
N ARG A 96 -17.44 17.37 6.75
CA ARG A 96 -16.47 17.55 7.83
C ARG A 96 -15.83 16.22 8.25
N ASP A 97 -16.60 15.15 8.19
CA ASP A 97 -16.15 13.78 8.42
C ASP A 97 -15.79 13.07 7.12
N PHE A 98 -15.08 11.95 7.22
CA PHE A 98 -14.78 11.10 6.06
C PHE A 98 -16.08 10.59 5.43
N PRO A 99 -16.25 10.75 4.09
CA PRO A 99 -17.33 10.13 3.34
C PRO A 99 -17.39 8.62 3.60
N HIS A 100 -18.60 8.06 3.65
CA HIS A 100 -18.82 6.69 4.11
C HIS A 100 -17.89 5.65 3.46
N ILE A 101 -17.68 5.75 2.15
CA ILE A 101 -16.82 4.88 1.35
C ILE A 101 -15.37 4.80 1.84
N PHE A 102 -14.83 5.88 2.43
CA PHE A 102 -13.50 5.91 3.04
C PHE A 102 -13.52 5.69 4.55
N ARG A 103 -14.61 6.07 5.23
CA ARG A 103 -14.74 6.04 6.69
C ARG A 103 -14.42 4.67 7.31
N ASN A 104 -14.89 3.59 6.71
CA ASN A 104 -14.69 2.23 7.22
C ASN A 104 -13.24 1.72 7.13
N ARG A 105 -12.37 2.45 6.43
CA ARG A 105 -10.94 2.13 6.30
C ARG A 105 -10.08 2.93 7.27
N MET A 106 -10.65 3.95 7.90
CA MET A 106 -9.93 4.79 8.86
C MET A 106 -9.68 4.03 10.16
N PRO A 107 -8.52 4.22 10.80
CA PRO A 107 -8.23 3.55 12.06
C PRO A 107 -9.19 4.03 13.16
N LEU A 108 -9.59 3.09 14.01
CA LEU A 108 -10.31 3.36 15.25
C LEU A 108 -9.32 3.37 16.41
N LEU A 109 -9.56 4.20 17.43
CA LEU A 109 -8.70 4.25 18.60
C LEU A 109 -8.82 2.96 19.42
N ARG A 110 -7.89 2.03 19.20
CA ARG A 110 -7.84 0.70 19.83
C ARG A 110 -6.38 0.32 20.16
N ASN A 111 -6.19 -0.72 20.98
CA ASN A 111 -4.85 -1.16 21.39
C ASN A 111 -4.05 -1.82 20.26
N ASP A 112 -4.71 -2.55 19.36
CA ASP A 112 -4.07 -3.11 18.16
C ASP A 112 -3.54 -2.00 17.24
N VAL A 113 -4.31 -0.93 17.10
CA VAL A 113 -3.92 0.27 16.34
C VAL A 113 -2.71 0.99 16.93
N LYS A 114 -2.48 0.92 18.26
CA LYS A 114 -1.24 1.45 18.87
C LYS A 114 0.00 0.77 18.30
N ASN A 115 -0.04 -0.55 18.17
CA ASN A 115 1.08 -1.32 17.62
C ASN A 115 1.25 -1.06 16.11
N ASP A 116 0.14 -0.86 15.38
CA ASP A 116 0.20 -0.40 14.00
C ASP A 116 0.85 0.98 13.90
N CYS A 117 0.46 1.95 14.73
CA CYS A 117 1.08 3.28 14.72
C CYS A 117 2.58 3.21 14.98
N GLU A 118 3.05 2.43 15.96
CA GLU A 118 4.48 2.23 16.20
C GLU A 118 5.21 1.64 14.98
N PHE A 119 4.64 0.59 14.38
CA PHE A 119 5.19 -0.02 13.17
C PHE A 119 5.20 0.98 11.99
N LEU A 120 4.11 1.72 11.82
CA LEU A 120 3.95 2.68 10.75
C LEU A 120 4.75 3.96 11.01
N LYS A 121 5.36 4.18 12.18
CA LYS A 121 6.02 5.43 12.60
C LYS A 121 5.05 6.62 12.65
N LEU A 122 3.93 6.43 13.34
CA LEU A 122 2.85 7.40 13.55
C LEU A 122 2.58 7.60 15.04
N ASP A 123 2.03 8.77 15.36
CA ASP A 123 1.65 9.10 16.73
C ASP A 123 0.39 8.35 17.18
N TYR A 124 0.34 8.07 18.49
CA TYR A 124 -0.81 7.49 19.17
C TYR A 124 -0.94 8.14 20.56
N PRO A 125 -2.14 8.59 21.00
CA PRO A 125 -3.47 8.36 20.42
C PRO A 125 -3.89 9.39 19.35
N GLN A 126 -3.07 10.41 19.07
CA GLN A 126 -3.36 11.45 18.07
C GLN A 126 -3.02 10.95 16.66
N ILE A 127 -3.84 10.02 16.16
CA ILE A 127 -3.56 9.34 14.89
C ILE A 127 -3.90 10.25 13.72
N ASP A 128 -2.92 10.55 12.88
CA ASP A 128 -3.18 11.02 11.52
C ASP A 128 -3.80 9.87 10.71
N LYS A 129 -5.11 9.94 10.52
CA LYS A 129 -5.89 8.91 9.84
C LYS A 129 -5.54 8.77 8.37
N ILE A 130 -5.20 9.88 7.69
CA ILE A 130 -4.79 9.87 6.28
C ILE A 130 -3.45 9.16 6.18
N ALA A 131 -2.45 9.59 6.94
CA ALA A 131 -1.12 8.97 6.93
C ALA A 131 -1.18 7.48 7.29
N TYR A 132 -2.02 7.11 8.26
CA TYR A 132 -2.25 5.71 8.62
C TYR A 132 -2.72 4.88 7.43
N VAL A 133 -3.82 5.27 6.79
CA VAL A 133 -4.39 4.47 5.70
C VAL A 133 -3.54 4.52 4.43
N SER A 134 -2.85 5.63 4.18
CA SER A 134 -1.86 5.77 3.09
C SER A 134 -0.74 4.75 3.23
N ARG A 135 -0.21 4.56 4.44
CA ARG A 135 0.89 3.61 4.71
C ARG A 135 0.40 2.17 4.80
N TYR A 136 -0.74 1.94 5.43
CA TYR A 136 -1.27 0.59 5.66
C TYR A 136 -1.97 -0.01 4.42
N GLY A 137 -2.41 0.83 3.49
CA GLY A 137 -3.16 0.44 2.29
C GLY A 137 -4.67 0.31 2.51
N GLY A 138 -5.19 0.70 3.69
CA GLY A 138 -6.64 0.72 3.98
C GLY A 138 -7.39 -0.60 3.75
N ARG A 139 -6.69 -1.73 3.87
CA ARG A 139 -7.22 -3.07 3.58
C ARG A 139 -8.24 -3.49 4.63
N ILE A 140 -9.30 -4.17 4.20
CA ILE A 140 -10.24 -4.84 5.10
C ILE A 140 -10.22 -6.33 4.79
N CYS A 141 -10.10 -7.16 5.83
CA CYS A 141 -10.08 -8.61 5.67
C CYS A 141 -11.33 -9.09 4.91
N GLY A 142 -11.12 -9.82 3.82
CA GLY A 142 -12.18 -10.37 2.98
C GLY A 142 -12.61 -9.49 1.80
N ASP A 143 -12.18 -8.23 1.73
CA ASP A 143 -12.44 -7.37 0.56
C ASP A 143 -11.26 -7.35 -0.43
N LYS A 144 -11.48 -6.75 -1.60
CA LYS A 144 -10.48 -6.62 -2.69
C LYS A 144 -10.12 -5.16 -2.95
N PHE A 145 -10.28 -4.33 -1.95
CA PHE A 145 -10.08 -2.90 -2.05
C PHE A 145 -8.79 -2.51 -1.35
N SER A 146 -8.09 -1.53 -1.91
CA SER A 146 -6.96 -0.90 -1.25
C SER A 146 -6.91 0.59 -1.53
N ILE A 147 -6.23 1.30 -0.65
CA ILE A 147 -6.03 2.74 -0.70
C ILE A 147 -4.66 3.02 -1.33
N CYS A 148 -4.67 3.84 -2.38
CA CYS A 148 -3.47 4.47 -2.93
C CYS A 148 -3.47 5.96 -2.53
N PRO A 149 -2.41 6.48 -1.90
CA PRO A 149 -2.35 7.90 -1.55
C PRO A 149 -2.17 8.79 -2.80
N SER A 150 -2.88 9.92 -2.85
CA SER A 150 -2.60 11.01 -3.79
C SER A 150 -1.55 11.91 -3.15
N ILE A 151 -0.35 11.92 -3.74
CA ILE A 151 0.84 12.57 -3.18
C ILE A 151 1.34 13.65 -4.13
N GLU A 152 1.78 14.76 -3.58
CA GLU A 152 2.51 15.81 -4.31
C GLU A 152 4.01 15.47 -4.37
N PRO A 153 4.69 15.85 -5.46
CA PRO A 153 6.13 15.63 -5.56
C PRO A 153 6.88 16.51 -4.56
N ASP A 154 8.05 16.05 -4.13
CA ASP A 154 8.99 16.85 -3.35
C ASP A 154 9.62 17.98 -4.19
N ALA A 155 10.48 18.79 -3.56
CA ALA A 155 11.18 19.89 -4.23
C ALA A 155 12.07 19.45 -5.42
N SER A 156 12.44 18.17 -5.50
CA SER A 156 13.21 17.58 -6.59
C SER A 156 12.34 16.91 -7.65
N GLY A 157 11.01 16.97 -7.52
CA GLY A 157 10.07 16.35 -8.45
C GLY A 157 9.86 14.84 -8.20
N ASN A 158 10.32 14.30 -7.07
CA ASN A 158 10.14 12.88 -6.75
C ASN A 158 8.87 12.67 -5.93
N TYR A 159 8.18 11.56 -6.14
CA TYR A 159 7.07 11.15 -5.29
C TYR A 159 7.56 10.07 -4.33
N ILE A 160 7.35 10.29 -3.03
CA ILE A 160 7.82 9.41 -1.97
C ILE A 160 6.60 8.71 -1.38
N PHE A 161 6.52 7.40 -1.54
CA PHE A 161 5.48 6.58 -0.93
C PHE A 161 6.05 5.85 0.27
N TYR A 162 5.27 5.78 1.35
CA TYR A 162 5.50 4.86 2.43
C TYR A 162 4.40 3.81 2.41
N CYS A 163 4.74 2.51 2.34
CA CYS A 163 3.75 1.45 2.24
C CYS A 163 4.15 0.18 3.00
N ALA A 164 3.18 -0.42 3.68
CA ALA A 164 3.32 -1.72 4.31
C ALA A 164 3.12 -2.84 3.29
N LEU A 165 3.99 -3.85 3.31
CA LEU A 165 3.81 -5.05 2.49
C LEU A 165 2.52 -5.78 2.84
N SER A 166 1.91 -6.39 1.84
CA SER A 166 0.79 -7.33 2.00
C SER A 166 1.29 -8.77 2.06
N GLY A 167 0.50 -9.66 2.69
CA GLY A 167 0.76 -11.11 2.66
C GLY A 167 2.01 -11.57 3.42
N VAL A 168 2.48 -10.79 4.39
CA VAL A 168 3.69 -11.10 5.18
C VAL A 168 3.41 -12.17 6.26
N GLU A 169 2.15 -12.35 6.67
CA GLU A 169 1.77 -13.14 7.86
C GLU A 169 1.76 -14.68 7.68
N GLU A 170 2.11 -15.20 6.49
CA GLU A 170 1.86 -16.60 6.12
C GLU A 170 3.13 -17.48 5.96
N ARG A 171 4.23 -17.21 6.69
CA ARG A 171 5.54 -17.84 6.38
C ARG A 171 6.00 -18.90 7.38
N GLN A 172 6.66 -19.93 6.85
CA GLN A 172 7.38 -20.96 7.60
C GLN A 172 8.79 -20.43 7.91
N GLU A 173 9.20 -20.41 9.19
CA GLU A 173 10.47 -19.85 9.71
C GLU A 173 10.67 -18.31 9.75
N PRO A 174 9.68 -17.51 10.16
CA PRO A 174 9.80 -16.06 10.18
C PRO A 174 10.96 -15.57 11.07
N ARG A 175 11.20 -16.20 12.22
CA ARG A 175 12.15 -15.70 13.24
C ARG A 175 13.58 -15.49 12.73
N LYS A 176 14.12 -16.42 11.93
CA LYS A 176 15.50 -16.32 11.42
C LYS A 176 15.64 -15.17 10.42
N ILE A 177 14.70 -15.07 9.49
CA ILE A 177 14.65 -14.00 8.49
C ILE A 177 14.53 -12.64 9.18
N TRP A 178 13.65 -12.51 10.17
CA TRP A 178 13.49 -11.24 10.91
C TRP A 178 14.72 -10.89 11.75
N GLN A 179 15.42 -11.88 12.29
CA GLN A 179 16.69 -11.66 12.96
C GLN A 179 17.76 -11.16 11.98
N GLN A 180 17.84 -11.72 10.78
CA GLN A 180 18.78 -11.26 9.76
C GLN A 180 18.48 -9.84 9.28
N ILE A 181 17.20 -9.49 9.08
CA ILE A 181 16.78 -8.11 8.76
C ILE A 181 17.18 -7.17 9.91
N ARG A 182 16.97 -7.58 11.17
CA ARG A 182 17.38 -6.81 12.36
C ARG A 182 18.88 -6.58 12.42
N ASP A 183 19.64 -7.63 12.17
CA ASP A 183 21.11 -7.61 12.17
C ASP A 183 21.65 -6.99 10.87
N ARG A 184 20.76 -6.51 9.98
CA ARG A 184 21.05 -5.86 8.69
C ARG A 184 21.94 -6.74 7.79
N SER A 185 21.74 -8.05 7.89
CA SER A 185 22.50 -9.06 7.16
C SER A 185 21.69 -9.58 5.97
N GLY A 186 22.32 -9.58 4.80
CA GLY A 186 21.76 -10.11 3.56
C GLY A 186 21.28 -9.02 2.59
N LYS A 187 20.93 -9.46 1.37
CA LYS A 187 20.54 -8.58 0.26
C LYS A 187 19.06 -8.80 -0.06
N PHE A 188 18.30 -7.71 -0.11
CA PHE A 188 16.91 -7.71 -0.50
C PHE A 188 16.78 -7.37 -1.98
N SER A 189 15.77 -7.96 -2.61
CA SER A 189 15.46 -7.69 -4.00
C SER A 189 13.96 -7.54 -4.18
N LEU A 190 13.53 -6.52 -4.90
CA LEU A 190 12.18 -6.44 -5.41
C LEU A 190 12.11 -7.20 -6.73
N ILE A 191 11.21 -8.19 -6.82
CA ILE A 191 11.04 -9.04 -7.99
C ILE A 191 9.63 -8.89 -8.52
N LYS A 192 9.51 -8.71 -9.84
CA LYS A 192 8.23 -8.85 -10.53
C LYS A 192 7.95 -10.32 -10.83
N ALA A 193 6.80 -10.83 -10.37
CA ALA A 193 6.29 -12.16 -10.66
C ALA A 193 4.85 -12.04 -11.18
N GLU A 194 4.61 -12.45 -12.43
CA GLU A 194 3.34 -12.18 -13.13
C GLU A 194 3.02 -10.67 -13.06
N ASP A 195 1.87 -10.32 -12.49
CA ASP A 195 1.39 -8.97 -12.25
C ASP A 195 1.46 -8.62 -10.76
N LYS A 196 2.58 -8.89 -10.08
CA LYS A 196 2.83 -8.46 -8.69
C LYS A 196 4.31 -8.21 -8.43
N TYR A 197 4.61 -7.19 -7.64
CA TYR A 197 5.93 -7.05 -7.02
C TYR A 197 5.97 -7.74 -5.69
N CYS A 198 7.03 -8.51 -5.47
CA CYS A 198 7.32 -9.11 -4.19
C CYS A 198 8.70 -8.71 -3.70
N LEU A 199 8.82 -8.51 -2.39
CA LEU A 199 10.12 -8.38 -1.75
C LEU A 199 10.66 -9.78 -1.49
N GLU A 200 11.80 -10.11 -2.07
CA GLU A 200 12.54 -11.37 -1.87
C GLU A 200 13.77 -11.11 -1.01
N PHE A 201 14.06 -12.05 -0.11
CA PHE A 201 15.26 -12.12 0.69
C PHE A 201 15.78 -13.56 0.65
N GLU A 202 16.99 -13.76 0.11
CA GLU A 202 17.64 -15.08 0.02
C GLU A 202 16.73 -16.19 -0.56
N GLY A 203 15.94 -15.87 -1.59
CA GLY A 203 15.01 -16.82 -2.21
C GLY A 203 13.68 -17.00 -1.47
N VAL A 204 13.46 -16.27 -0.37
CA VAL A 204 12.20 -16.24 0.38
C VAL A 204 11.45 -14.96 0.09
N ILE A 205 10.21 -15.08 -0.39
CA ILE A 205 9.34 -13.92 -0.53
C ILE A 205 8.88 -13.46 0.87
N LEU A 206 9.09 -12.19 1.20
CA LEU A 206 8.66 -11.58 2.45
C LEU A 206 7.23 -11.05 2.37
N GLY A 207 6.82 -10.51 1.22
CA GLY A 207 5.49 -9.96 1.01
C GLY A 207 5.37 -9.30 -0.36
N TYR A 208 4.23 -8.67 -0.63
CA TYR A 208 3.91 -8.06 -1.91
C TYR A 208 3.63 -6.57 -1.77
N LEU A 209 4.11 -5.78 -2.74
CA LEU A 209 3.65 -4.40 -2.88
C LEU A 209 2.16 -4.39 -3.22
N GLU A 210 1.53 -3.25 -2.95
CA GLU A 210 0.20 -2.99 -3.50
C GLU A 210 0.22 -2.99 -5.02
N GLN A 211 -0.86 -3.49 -5.62
CA GLN A 211 -0.95 -3.66 -7.06
C GLN A 211 -0.95 -2.35 -7.84
N TYR A 212 -1.33 -1.24 -7.21
CA TYR A 212 -1.25 0.05 -7.88
C TYR A 212 0.18 0.30 -8.38
N PHE A 213 1.24 -0.08 -7.64
CA PHE A 213 2.64 0.13 -8.05
C PHE A 213 3.01 -0.49 -9.40
N GLU A 214 2.25 -1.47 -9.91
CA GLU A 214 2.45 -2.01 -11.26
C GLU A 214 2.20 -0.99 -12.37
N LEU A 215 1.33 -0.01 -12.11
CA LEU A 215 0.98 1.05 -13.06
C LEU A 215 2.13 2.06 -13.26
N ILE A 216 3.06 2.11 -12.30
CA ILE A 216 4.20 3.05 -12.22
C ILE A 216 5.56 2.33 -12.14
N ASP A 217 5.63 1.04 -12.49
CA ASP A 217 6.86 0.24 -12.35
C ASP A 217 8.08 0.93 -13.00
N GLY A 218 7.96 1.46 -14.21
CA GLY A 218 9.05 2.10 -14.94
C GLY A 218 9.66 3.33 -14.26
N GLU A 219 9.07 3.81 -13.17
CA GLU A 219 9.38 5.08 -12.52
C GLU A 219 10.02 4.91 -11.14
N ILE A 220 9.98 3.71 -10.52
CA ILE A 220 10.60 3.49 -9.20
C ILE A 220 12.13 3.54 -9.27
N ILE A 221 12.74 4.53 -8.64
CA ILE A 221 14.20 4.71 -8.68
C ILE A 221 14.91 4.19 -7.42
N GLN A 222 14.19 4.11 -6.30
CA GLN A 222 14.78 3.69 -5.02
C GLN A 222 13.73 3.05 -4.12
N ILE A 223 14.17 2.04 -3.37
CA ILE A 223 13.34 1.31 -2.40
C ILE A 223 14.17 1.06 -1.16
N GLU A 224 13.58 1.34 0.00
CA GLU A 224 14.23 1.17 1.30
C GLU A 224 13.30 0.48 2.28
N ILE A 225 13.84 -0.41 3.11
CA ILE A 225 13.15 -0.91 4.30
C ILE A 225 13.30 0.12 5.41
N ILE A 226 12.17 0.61 5.91
CA ILE A 226 12.09 1.65 6.93
C ILE A 226 11.74 1.07 8.29
N ASN A 227 10.92 0.02 8.33
CA ASN A 227 10.59 -0.64 9.57
C ASN A 227 10.17 -2.09 9.35
N PHE A 228 10.22 -2.89 10.41
CA PHE A 228 9.59 -4.20 10.44
C PHE A 228 9.15 -4.60 11.84
N THR A 229 8.17 -5.50 11.93
CA THR A 229 7.72 -6.02 13.22
C THR A 229 8.59 -7.17 13.70
N ASP A 230 8.94 -7.14 14.99
CA ASP A 230 9.52 -8.29 15.66
C ASP A 230 8.43 -9.34 15.95
N PRO A 231 8.56 -10.57 15.42
CA PRO A 231 7.66 -11.68 15.74
C PRO A 231 7.44 -11.94 17.23
N SER A 232 8.41 -11.58 18.08
CA SER A 232 8.37 -11.81 19.52
C SER A 232 7.58 -10.75 20.28
N LYS A 233 7.32 -9.59 19.66
CA LYS A 233 6.61 -8.46 20.26
C LYS A 233 5.17 -8.29 19.74
N ARG A 234 4.80 -8.98 18.66
CA ARG A 234 3.52 -8.80 17.95
C ARG A 234 2.93 -10.13 17.47
N GLN A 235 1.60 -10.23 17.38
CA GLN A 235 0.89 -11.36 16.76
C GLN A 235 0.90 -11.30 15.21
N GLY A 236 1.97 -10.79 14.59
CA GLY A 236 2.02 -10.62 13.13
C GLY A 236 3.36 -10.10 12.59
N HIS A 237 3.55 -10.29 11.30
CA HIS A 237 4.75 -9.94 10.55
C HIS A 237 4.44 -8.78 9.60
N SER A 238 5.26 -7.74 9.55
CA SER A 238 5.05 -6.61 8.65
C SER A 238 6.39 -5.97 8.27
N VAL A 239 6.50 -5.51 7.01
CA VAL A 239 7.60 -4.67 6.50
C VAL A 239 7.01 -3.36 6.04
N LEU A 240 7.59 -2.24 6.46
CA LEU A 240 7.30 -0.89 5.95
C LEU A 240 8.42 -0.49 5.00
N LEU A 241 8.03 -0.06 3.80
CA LEU A 241 8.94 0.39 2.77
C LEU A 241 8.78 1.89 2.51
N LYS A 242 9.87 2.52 2.07
CA LYS A 242 9.89 3.78 1.35
C LYS A 242 10.15 3.48 -0.12
N ILE A 243 9.34 4.03 -1.00
CA ILE A 243 9.43 3.87 -2.44
C ILE A 243 9.50 5.26 -3.05
N ILE A 244 10.60 5.54 -3.75
CA ILE A 244 10.81 6.80 -4.43
C ILE A 244 10.61 6.55 -5.92
N ILE A 245 9.73 7.33 -6.53
CA ILE A 245 9.54 7.34 -7.98
C ILE A 245 9.94 8.70 -8.55
N HIS A 246 10.56 8.67 -9.72
CA HIS A 246 10.92 9.88 -10.46
C HIS A 246 10.03 10.04 -11.69
N GLY A 247 9.70 11.29 -12.03
CA GLY A 247 8.93 11.61 -13.23
C GLY A 247 7.47 11.95 -12.91
N LYS A 248 6.52 11.41 -13.67
CA LYS A 248 5.10 11.74 -13.53
C LYS A 248 4.41 10.65 -12.74
N ASN A 249 3.87 10.95 -11.56
CA ASN A 249 2.97 10.03 -10.88
C ASN A 249 1.80 9.66 -11.82
N ALA A 250 1.81 8.43 -12.33
CA ALA A 250 0.83 8.00 -13.32
C ALA A 250 -0.62 8.07 -12.80
N TYR A 251 -0.85 8.07 -11.48
CA TYR A 251 -2.20 8.26 -10.92
C TYR A 251 -2.71 9.70 -11.07
N ALA A 252 -1.79 10.68 -11.12
CA ALA A 252 -2.14 12.08 -11.37
C ALA A 252 -2.36 12.38 -12.86
N HIS A 253 -1.68 11.66 -13.76
CA HIS A 253 -1.65 12.01 -15.19
C HIS A 253 -2.27 11.00 -16.17
N ARG A 254 -2.44 9.72 -15.83
CA ARG A 254 -2.94 8.70 -16.77
C ARG A 254 -4.43 8.39 -16.67
N LEU A 255 -5.15 8.95 -15.69
CA LEU A 255 -6.53 8.52 -15.40
C LEU A 255 -7.59 9.62 -15.51
N PHE A 256 -7.23 10.88 -15.74
CA PHE A 256 -8.23 11.94 -15.76
C PHE A 256 -7.93 12.94 -16.89
N GLN A 257 -8.87 13.05 -17.83
CA GLN A 257 -9.02 14.27 -18.62
C GLN A 257 -9.16 15.43 -17.63
N ASP A 258 -8.50 16.54 -17.93
CA ASP A 258 -8.79 17.82 -17.30
C ASP A 258 -10.32 18.02 -17.32
N ILE A 259 -10.93 18.26 -16.16
CA ILE A 259 -12.23 18.93 -16.10
C ILE A 259 -11.95 20.42 -16.23
#